data_AF-A0A521FAD5-F1
#
_entry.id   AF-A0A521FAD5-F1
#
_cell.length_a   1.000
_cell.length_b   1.000
_cell.length_c   1.000
_cell.angle_alpha   90.00
_cell.angle_beta   90.00
_cell.angle_gamma   90.00
#
_symmetry.space_group_name_H-M   'P 1'
#
loop_
_entity.id
_entity.type
_entity.pdbx_description
1 polymer ?
#
loop_
_entity_poly.entity_id
_entity_poly.type
_entity_poly.pdbx_seq_one_letter_code
_entity_poly.pdbx_strand_id
1 'polypeptide(L)'
;MRPYIIYILIAIMSLPLSSQKKWQHIPANHPAIHYTGRFDDSKPKEIRYDWPGTTIQFQFTGNELQLLLNGGERNYFNLFIDNTLHEVLHLPTDTIYNVSDIKGRGSHWVRL
;
A
#
# COMPACT_ATOMS: atom_id res chain seq x y z
N MET A 1 -19.49 -49.15 -1.04
CA MET A 1 -18.83 -47.95 -1.62
C MET A 1 -17.69 -48.42 -2.51
N ARG A 2 -17.53 -47.81 -3.68
CA ARG A 2 -16.55 -48.23 -4.69
C ARG A 2 -15.16 -47.65 -4.36
N PRO A 3 -14.07 -48.43 -4.34
CA PRO A 3 -12.77 -48.02 -3.79
C PRO A 3 -12.12 -46.83 -4.55
N TYR A 4 -12.46 -46.65 -5.82
CA TYR A 4 -12.02 -45.51 -6.64
C TYR A 4 -12.53 -44.15 -6.15
N ILE A 5 -13.65 -44.11 -5.41
CA ILE A 5 -14.15 -42.86 -4.80
C ILE A 5 -13.18 -42.36 -3.73
N ILE A 6 -12.54 -43.26 -2.98
CA ILE A 6 -11.57 -42.90 -1.92
C ILE A 6 -10.30 -42.33 -2.55
N TYR A 7 -9.81 -42.92 -3.64
CA TYR A 7 -8.62 -42.42 -4.34
C TYR A 7 -8.84 -41.03 -4.97
N ILE A 8 -10.04 -40.75 -5.50
CA ILE A 8 -10.38 -39.42 -6.03
C ILE A 8 -10.45 -38.38 -4.90
N LEU A 9 -11.01 -38.73 -3.74
CA LEU A 9 -11.10 -37.84 -2.59
C LEU A 9 -9.72 -37.46 -2.02
N ILE A 10 -8.80 -38.43 -1.95
CA ILE A 10 -7.43 -38.18 -1.49
C ILE A 10 -6.66 -37.27 -2.48
N ALA A 11 -6.85 -37.47 -3.79
CA ALA A 11 -6.22 -36.64 -4.82
C ALA A 11 -6.69 -35.17 -4.78
N ILE A 12 -7.97 -34.92 -4.44
CA ILE A 12 -8.51 -33.56 -4.31
C ILE A 12 -7.97 -32.86 -3.04
N MET A 13 -7.75 -33.60 -1.94
CA MET A 13 -7.17 -33.06 -0.70
C MET A 13 -5.67 -32.73 -0.82
N SER A 14 -4.97 -33.27 -1.81
CA SER A 14 -3.54 -32.98 -2.05
C SER A 14 -3.27 -31.71 -2.87
N LEU A 15 -4.30 -30.97 -3.29
CA LEU A 15 -4.12 -29.67 -3.94
C LEU A 15 -3.62 -28.65 -2.91
N PRO A 16 -2.43 -28.04 -3.08
CA PRO A 16 -1.98 -26.98 -2.19
C PRO A 16 -2.90 -25.77 -2.35
N LEU A 17 -3.58 -25.40 -1.26
CA LEU A 17 -4.29 -24.13 -1.17
C LEU A 17 -3.25 -23.00 -1.07
N SER A 18 -2.86 -22.45 -2.21
CA SER A 18 -2.04 -21.24 -2.23
C SER A 18 -2.86 -20.07 -1.67
N SER A 19 -2.47 -19.59 -0.48
CA SER A 19 -3.05 -18.37 0.10
C SER A 19 -2.64 -17.18 -0.75
N GLN A 20 -3.58 -16.62 -1.51
CA GLN A 20 -3.33 -15.36 -2.22
C GLN A 20 -3.16 -14.22 -1.21
N LYS A 21 -2.10 -13.42 -1.38
CA LYS A 21 -1.91 -12.20 -0.63
C LYS A 21 -3.05 -11.24 -0.99
N LYS A 22 -3.90 -10.92 0.00
CA LYS A 22 -5.01 -9.99 -0.19
C LYS A 22 -4.57 -8.58 0.14
N TRP A 23 -4.57 -7.70 -0.86
CA TRP A 23 -4.35 -6.27 -0.67
C TRP A 23 -5.63 -5.59 -0.18
N GLN A 24 -5.50 -4.74 0.84
CA GLN A 24 -6.56 -3.84 1.26
C GLN A 24 -6.34 -2.48 0.61
N HIS A 25 -7.18 -2.13 -0.36
CA HIS A 25 -7.15 -0.83 -0.99
C HIS A 25 -7.80 0.22 -0.10
N ILE A 26 -7.08 1.32 0.16
CA ILE A 26 -7.55 2.49 0.92
C ILE A 26 -7.56 3.69 -0.03
N PRO A 27 -8.70 4.37 -0.25
CA PRO A 27 -8.76 5.53 -1.13
C PRO A 27 -8.00 6.72 -0.51
N ALA A 28 -7.51 7.64 -1.33
CA ALA A 28 -6.71 8.78 -0.86
C ALA A 28 -7.47 9.66 0.16
N ASN A 29 -8.77 9.86 -0.02
CA ASN A 29 -9.60 10.67 0.89
C ASN A 29 -10.09 9.91 2.14
N HIS A 30 -9.48 8.76 2.49
CA HIS A 30 -9.88 7.99 3.66
C HIS A 30 -9.55 8.74 4.96
N PRO A 31 -10.44 8.76 5.97
CA PRO A 31 -10.26 9.56 7.19
C PRO A 31 -9.07 9.14 8.08
N ALA A 32 -8.52 7.94 7.86
CA ALA A 32 -7.29 7.49 8.53
C ALA A 32 -6.00 8.09 7.95
N ILE A 33 -6.10 8.80 6.81
CA ILE A 33 -4.98 9.48 6.18
C ILE A 33 -5.03 10.95 6.58
N HIS A 34 -3.96 11.40 7.23
CA HIS A 34 -3.80 12.77 7.67
C HIS A 34 -3.00 13.56 6.64
N TYR A 35 -3.59 14.64 6.15
CA TYR A 35 -2.96 15.57 5.23
C TYR A 35 -2.60 16.86 5.97
N THR A 36 -1.36 17.32 5.83
CA THR A 36 -0.91 18.62 6.33
C THR A 36 -0.44 19.46 5.15
N GLY A 37 -0.82 20.74 5.13
CA GLY A 37 -0.51 21.67 4.04
C GLY A 37 -1.74 22.03 3.22
N ARG A 38 -1.51 22.46 1.97
CA ARG A 38 -2.57 22.81 1.02
C ARG A 38 -2.78 21.65 0.06
N PHE A 39 -4.01 21.17 -0.01
CA PHE A 39 -4.44 20.09 -0.89
C PHE A 39 -5.86 20.38 -1.41
N ASP A 40 -6.22 19.76 -2.53
CA ASP A 40 -7.55 19.80 -3.14
C ASP A 40 -8.17 18.41 -3.04
N ASP A 41 -9.31 18.33 -2.35
CA ASP A 41 -10.12 17.14 -2.12
C ASP A 41 -11.51 17.22 -2.78
N SER A 42 -11.69 18.15 -3.72
CA SER A 42 -12.96 18.38 -4.41
C SER A 42 -13.46 17.18 -5.22
N LYS A 43 -12.54 16.27 -5.59
CA LYS A 43 -12.86 15.03 -6.30
C LYS A 43 -12.88 13.84 -5.35
N PRO A 44 -13.94 13.00 -5.39
CA PRO A 44 -13.98 11.78 -4.59
C PRO A 44 -12.80 10.84 -4.89
N LYS A 45 -12.16 10.29 -3.84
CA LYS A 45 -11.06 9.30 -3.89
C LYS A 45 -9.74 9.79 -4.50
N GLU A 46 -9.62 11.06 -4.83
CA GLU A 46 -8.41 11.71 -5.35
C GLU A 46 -8.04 12.85 -4.40
N ILE A 47 -6.75 13.02 -4.10
CA ILE A 47 -6.24 14.18 -3.38
C ILE A 47 -5.12 14.78 -4.21
N ARG A 48 -5.21 16.07 -4.51
CA ARG A 48 -4.21 16.80 -5.31
C ARG A 48 -3.41 17.74 -4.42
N TYR A 49 -2.17 17.99 -4.81
CA TYR A 49 -1.24 18.88 -4.11
C TYR A 49 -0.46 19.68 -5.15
N ASP A 50 -0.07 20.91 -4.81
CA ASP A 50 0.70 21.80 -5.70
C ASP A 50 1.79 22.59 -4.94
N TRP A 51 1.96 22.35 -3.63
CA TRP A 51 2.85 23.13 -2.77
C TRP A 51 3.90 22.26 -2.10
N PRO A 52 5.18 22.71 -2.06
CA PRO A 52 6.19 22.10 -1.22
C PRO A 52 5.78 22.10 0.25
N GLY A 53 6.17 21.06 0.97
CA GLY A 53 5.86 20.91 2.39
C GLY A 53 4.45 20.37 2.69
N THR A 54 3.65 20.06 1.66
CA THR A 54 2.46 19.21 1.85
C THR A 54 2.93 17.80 2.20
N THR A 55 2.40 17.25 3.29
CA THR A 55 2.77 15.91 3.78
C THR A 55 1.54 15.03 3.96
N ILE A 56 1.73 13.74 3.74
CA ILE A 56 0.72 12.70 3.96
C ILE A 56 1.20 11.80 5.10
N GLN A 57 0.36 11.54 6.10
CA GLN A 57 0.69 10.69 7.23
C GLN A 57 -0.41 9.67 7.50
N PHE A 58 -0.04 8.43 7.77
CA PHE A 58 -0.98 7.38 8.17
C PHE A 58 -0.27 6.27 8.92
N GLN A 59 -1.06 5.36 9.50
CA GLN A 59 -0.57 4.11 10.05
C GLN A 59 -1.15 2.93 9.27
N PHE A 60 -0.37 1.87 9.15
CA PHE A 60 -0.85 0.59 8.64
C PHE A 60 -0.21 -0.55 9.43
N THR A 61 -0.81 -1.74 9.37
CA THR A 61 -0.26 -2.95 9.96
C THR A 61 0.10 -3.94 8.86
N GLY A 62 1.31 -4.48 8.90
CA GLY A 62 1.81 -5.40 7.88
C GLY A 62 3.29 -5.17 7.60
N ASN A 63 3.82 -5.92 6.65
CA ASN A 63 5.23 -5.88 6.26
C ASN A 63 5.45 -5.33 4.84
N GLU A 64 4.37 -4.98 4.15
CA GLU A 64 4.39 -4.45 2.78
C GLU A 64 3.33 -3.37 2.61
N LEU A 65 3.64 -2.37 1.79
CA LEU A 65 2.80 -1.22 1.49
C LEU A 65 2.88 -0.90 0.00
N GLN A 66 1.76 -0.53 -0.60
CA GLN A 66 1.71 0.00 -1.96
C GLN A 66 1.20 1.44 -1.93
N LEU A 67 1.93 2.34 -2.57
CA LEU A 67 1.54 3.74 -2.74
C LEU A 67 1.22 3.97 -4.21
N LEU A 68 0.00 4.42 -4.51
CA LEU A 68 -0.35 4.93 -5.83
C LEU A 68 -0.18 6.46 -5.82
N LEU A 69 0.80 6.97 -6.57
CA LEU A 69 1.10 8.39 -6.62
C LEU A 69 1.36 8.84 -8.06
N ASN A 70 0.88 10.03 -8.38
CA ASN A 70 1.34 10.82 -9.52
C ASN A 70 2.12 12.02 -8.97
N GLY A 71 3.44 11.97 -9.15
CA GLY A 71 4.40 12.97 -8.68
C GLY A 71 4.50 14.17 -9.61
N GLY A 72 4.27 14.01 -10.91
CA GLY A 72 4.67 15.00 -11.91
C GLY A 72 6.19 15.10 -12.07
N GLU A 73 6.62 15.68 -13.19
CA GLU A 73 8.01 15.64 -13.67
C GLU A 73 9.07 16.17 -12.69
N ARG A 74 8.71 17.13 -11.83
CA ARG A 74 9.68 17.93 -11.06
C ARG A 74 9.46 17.86 -9.54
N ASN A 75 8.79 16.84 -9.04
CA ASN A 75 8.58 16.65 -7.61
C ASN A 75 9.29 15.41 -7.08
N TYR A 76 9.74 15.52 -5.84
CA TYR A 76 10.41 14.47 -5.09
C TYR A 76 9.76 14.32 -3.72
N PHE A 77 9.64 13.09 -3.25
CA PHE A 77 8.94 12.77 -2.00
C PHE A 77 9.84 11.98 -1.07
N ASN A 78 9.98 12.42 0.18
CA ASN A 78 10.74 11.66 1.17
C ASN A 78 9.80 10.66 1.84
N LEU A 79 9.97 9.38 1.54
CA LEU A 79 9.23 8.32 2.20
C LEU A 79 9.90 8.00 3.54
N PHE A 80 9.22 8.28 4.64
CA PHE A 80 9.62 7.85 5.98
C PHE A 80 8.74 6.72 6.47
N ILE A 81 9.37 5.71 7.09
CA ILE A 81 8.72 4.61 7.79
C ILE A 81 9.31 4.56 9.18
N ASP A 82 8.46 4.61 10.21
CA ASP A 82 8.85 4.65 11.62
C ASP A 82 9.93 5.70 11.89
N ASN A 83 9.69 6.90 11.38
CA ASN A 83 10.57 8.08 11.50
C ASN A 83 11.96 7.92 10.86
N THR A 84 12.22 6.84 10.12
CA THR A 84 13.46 6.61 9.39
C THR A 84 13.23 6.89 7.91
N LEU A 85 14.13 7.65 7.28
CA LEU A 85 14.08 7.86 5.83
C LEU A 85 14.30 6.52 5.13
N HIS A 86 13.32 6.10 4.34
CA HIS A 86 13.36 4.88 3.56
C HIS A 86 13.94 5.15 2.17
N GLU A 87 13.35 6.08 1.42
CA GLU A 87 13.79 6.45 0.07
C GLU A 87 13.32 7.87 -0.30
N VAL A 88 13.99 8.50 -1.27
CA VAL A 88 13.50 9.71 -1.95
C VAL A 88 12.90 9.31 -3.29
N LEU A 89 11.57 9.42 -3.42
CA LEU A 89 10.82 8.94 -4.57
C LEU A 89 10.73 10.03 -5.65
N HIS A 90 10.96 9.65 -6.91
CA HIS A 90 10.63 10.44 -8.10
C HIS A 90 9.69 9.62 -8.99
N LEU A 91 8.40 9.97 -8.98
CA LEU A 91 7.31 9.20 -9.62
C LEU A 91 6.55 10.09 -10.60
N PRO A 92 7.05 10.36 -11.81
CA PRO A 92 6.53 11.43 -12.68
C PRO A 92 5.09 11.20 -13.18
N THR A 93 4.63 9.95 -13.21
CA THR A 93 3.29 9.56 -13.67
C THR A 93 2.61 8.67 -12.63
N ASP A 94 1.36 8.27 -12.89
CA ASP A 94 0.63 7.29 -12.08
C ASP A 94 1.47 6.02 -11.89
N THR A 95 1.98 5.84 -10.67
CA THR A 95 2.89 4.75 -10.34
C THR A 95 2.46 4.07 -9.06
N ILE A 96 2.40 2.73 -9.08
CA ILE A 96 2.30 1.92 -7.87
C ILE A 96 3.72 1.65 -7.38
N TYR A 97 4.13 2.37 -6.36
CA TYR A 97 5.40 2.16 -5.68
C TYR A 97 5.23 1.13 -4.56
N ASN A 98 6.04 0.07 -4.62
CA ASN A 98 5.98 -1.06 -3.69
C ASN A 98 7.05 -0.91 -2.63
N VAL A 99 6.65 -0.90 -1.37
CA VAL A 99 7.55 -1.03 -0.22
C VAL A 99 7.44 -2.46 0.29
N SER A 100 8.54 -3.20 0.21
CA SER A 100 8.67 -4.53 0.80
C SER A 100 9.61 -4.52 2.01
N ASP A 101 9.66 -5.65 2.72
CA ASP A 101 10.64 -5.92 3.77
C ASP A 101 10.58 -4.95 4.98
N ILE A 102 9.40 -4.39 5.24
CA ILE A 102 9.15 -3.58 6.43
C ILE A 102 9.24 -4.51 7.64
N LYS A 103 10.13 -4.17 8.57
CA LYS A 103 10.50 -5.05 9.68
C LYS A 103 9.39 -5.12 10.72
N GLY A 104 8.82 -6.31 10.89
CA GLY A 104 7.76 -6.56 11.86
C GLY A 104 6.40 -6.73 11.20
N ARG A 105 5.43 -7.22 11.97
CA ARG A 105 4.02 -7.31 11.55
C ARG A 105 3.15 -6.34 12.33
N GLY A 106 3.77 -5.36 12.99
CA GLY A 106 3.13 -4.40 13.88
C GLY A 106 2.54 -3.22 13.13
N SER A 107 2.09 -2.22 13.89
CA SER A 107 1.73 -0.92 13.31
C SER A 107 2.99 -0.18 12.91
N HIS A 108 2.97 0.44 11.74
CA HIS A 108 4.05 1.26 11.20
C HIS A 108 3.53 2.66 10.90
N TRP A 109 4.32 3.68 11.23
CA TRP A 109 4.00 5.07 10.92
C TRP A 109 4.62 5.48 9.60
N VAL A 110 3.81 5.94 8.65
CA VAL A 110 4.27 6.42 7.35
C VAL A 110 4.14 7.94 7.28
N ARG A 111 5.16 8.59 6.71
CA ARG A 111 5.08 9.99 6.29
C ARG A 111 5.68 10.12 4.90
N LEU A 112 4.96 10.82 4.03
CA LEU A 112 5.42 11.23 2.71
C LEU A 112 5.43 12.76 2.64
#